data_AF-A0A3D5Q3K8-F1
#
_entry.id   AF-A0A3D5Q3K8-F1
#
_cell.length_a   1.000
_cell.length_b   1.000
_cell.length_c   1.000
_cell.angle_alpha   90.00
_cell.angle_beta   90.00
_cell.angle_gamma   90.00
#
_symmetry.space_group_name_H-M   'P 1'
#
loop_
_entity.id
_entity.type
_entity.pdbx_description
1 polymer ?
#
loop_
_entity_poly.entity_id
_entity_poly.type
_entity_poly.pdbx_seq_one_letter_code
_entity_poly.pdbx_strand_id
1 'polypeptide(L)'
;TNIGHFRAAGKLLAQNKEPLKTRLWMSPPTKMDQAQLMEEGYFNIYGTAGVRTEMPGCSLCMGNQARVAAKSTVLSTSTRNFPNRLGDGANVYLTSAELAAVGAVLGKLPTPQEYMEYARDLNSMSKEIYKYLNFDQMEDYTRKASEASVA
;
A
#
# COMPACT_ATOMS: atom_id res chain seq x y z
N THR A 1 -0.36 -6.31 -6.24
CA THR A 1 0.36 -5.53 -5.21
C THR A 1 1.36 -6.44 -4.50
N ASN A 2 2.57 -5.94 -4.24
CA ASN A 2 3.72 -6.61 -3.62
C ASN A 2 4.42 -5.59 -2.69
N ILE A 3 5.42 -6.00 -1.90
CA ILE A 3 6.12 -5.12 -0.95
C ILE A 3 6.64 -3.80 -1.56
N GLY A 4 7.10 -3.80 -2.81
CA GLY A 4 7.67 -2.62 -3.44
C GLY A 4 6.67 -1.47 -3.61
N HIS A 5 5.40 -1.80 -3.87
CA HIS A 5 4.33 -0.80 -3.93
C HIS A 5 4.06 -0.13 -2.57
N PHE A 6 4.21 -0.86 -1.46
CA PHE A 6 4.09 -0.29 -0.12
C PHE A 6 5.26 0.63 0.19
N ARG A 7 6.49 0.25 -0.19
CA ARG A 7 7.66 1.11 -0.06
C ARG A 7 7.52 2.39 -0.89
N ALA A 8 7.07 2.27 -2.13
CA ALA A 8 6.85 3.41 -3.02
C ALA A 8 5.80 4.38 -2.43
N ALA A 9 4.67 3.85 -1.98
CA ALA A 9 3.64 4.64 -1.30
C ALA A 9 4.17 5.28 0.00
N GLY A 10 4.99 4.56 0.76
CA GLY A 10 5.62 5.10 1.98
C GLY A 10 6.57 6.27 1.70
N LYS A 11 7.43 6.16 0.68
CA LYS A 11 8.32 7.28 0.30
C LYS A 11 7.52 8.50 -0.15
N LEU A 12 6.44 8.30 -0.90
CA LEU A 12 5.52 9.39 -1.29
C LEU A 12 4.84 10.05 -0.09
N LEU A 13 4.35 9.25 0.85
CA LEU A 13 3.72 9.76 2.06
C LEU A 13 4.71 10.51 2.96
N ALA A 14 5.96 10.07 3.02
CA ALA A 14 7.00 10.72 3.82
C ALA A 14 7.37 12.13 3.31
N GLN A 15 7.15 12.41 2.03
CA GLN A 15 7.35 13.76 1.47
C GLN A 15 6.26 14.74 1.93
N ASN A 16 5.08 14.23 2.28
CA ASN A 16 3.96 15.04 2.75
C ASN A 16 4.02 15.20 4.28
N LYS A 17 4.13 16.45 4.75
CA LYS A 17 4.20 16.76 6.19
C LYS A 17 2.84 17.02 6.83
N GLU A 18 1.80 17.21 6.01
CA GLU A 18 0.44 17.45 6.50
C GLU A 18 -0.31 16.13 6.68
N PRO A 19 -1.28 16.06 7.61
CA PRO A 19 -2.20 14.93 7.68
C PRO A 19 -2.94 14.71 6.35
N LEU A 20 -3.20 13.45 6.00
CA LEU A 20 -3.93 13.14 4.78
C LEU A 20 -5.34 13.74 4.81
N LYS A 21 -5.72 14.38 3.70
CA LYS A 21 -7.09 14.90 3.49
C LYS A 21 -8.10 13.79 3.20
N THR A 22 -7.62 12.57 2.99
CA THR A 22 -8.41 11.38 2.66
C THR A 22 -8.24 10.30 3.70
N ARG A 23 -9.18 9.35 3.71
CA ARG A 23 -9.01 8.12 4.46
C ARG A 23 -8.27 7.09 3.63
N LEU A 24 -6.97 6.94 3.88
CA LEU A 24 -6.13 5.94 3.22
C LEU A 24 -6.14 4.61 3.99
N TRP A 25 -6.40 3.52 3.28
CA TRP A 25 -6.33 2.16 3.81
C TRP A 25 -5.16 1.41 3.16
N MET A 26 -4.36 0.71 3.97
CA MET A 26 -3.29 -0.15 3.49
C MET A 26 -3.40 -1.53 4.13
N SER A 27 -3.35 -2.58 3.30
CA SER A 27 -3.35 -3.97 3.76
C SER A 27 -2.25 -4.74 3.02
N PRO A 28 -1.13 -5.06 3.70
CA PRO A 28 -0.09 -5.92 3.13
C PRO A 28 -0.67 -7.28 2.69
N PRO A 29 -0.20 -7.89 1.60
CA PRO A 29 -0.80 -9.12 1.11
C PRO A 29 -0.46 -10.33 1.98
N THR A 30 0.70 -10.34 2.66
CA THR A 30 1.12 -11.42 3.56
C THR A 30 1.68 -10.89 4.89
N LYS A 31 1.79 -11.78 5.88
CA LYS A 31 2.47 -11.49 7.15
C LYS A 31 3.96 -11.20 6.97
N MET A 32 4.59 -11.79 5.96
CA MET A 32 6.00 -11.60 5.66
C MET A 32 6.25 -10.19 5.10
N ASP A 33 5.38 -9.70 4.21
CA ASP A 33 5.43 -8.30 3.74
C ASP A 33 5.23 -7.33 4.90
N GLN A 34 4.24 -7.59 5.77
CA GLN A 34 3.99 -6.76 6.94
C GLN A 34 5.21 -6.70 7.87
N ALA A 35 5.80 -7.85 8.20
CA ALA A 35 6.96 -7.93 9.09
C ALA A 35 8.16 -7.16 8.51
N GLN A 36 8.46 -7.36 7.23
CA GLN A 36 9.55 -6.64 6.56
C GLN A 36 9.30 -5.12 6.54
N LEU A 37 8.08 -4.68 6.23
CA LEU A 37 7.74 -3.24 6.22
C LEU A 37 7.79 -2.62 7.62
N MET A 38 7.51 -3.39 8.67
CA MET A 38 7.66 -2.96 10.06
C MET A 38 9.14 -2.81 10.43
N GLU A 39 9.97 -3.81 10.09
CA GLU A 39 11.42 -3.80 10.32
C GLU A 39 12.10 -2.61 9.63
N GLU A 40 11.69 -2.31 8.40
CA GLU A 40 12.17 -1.16 7.63
C GLU A 40 11.60 0.19 8.08
N GLY A 41 10.68 0.21 9.05
CA GLY A 41 10.12 1.43 9.63
C GLY A 41 9.00 2.09 8.80
N TYR A 42 8.53 1.48 7.71
CA TYR A 42 7.45 2.05 6.89
C TYR A 42 6.13 2.19 7.66
N PHE A 43 5.87 1.31 8.65
CA PHE A 43 4.70 1.43 9.51
C PHE A 43 4.68 2.73 10.34
N ASN A 44 5.84 3.27 10.71
CA ASN A 44 5.92 4.56 11.40
C ASN A 44 5.53 5.73 10.48
N ILE A 45 5.91 5.64 9.20
CA ILE A 45 5.51 6.60 8.17
C ILE A 45 4.00 6.56 7.98
N TYR A 46 3.42 5.36 7.87
CA TYR A 46 1.98 5.18 7.74
C TYR A 46 1.22 5.73 8.95
N GLY A 47 1.70 5.45 10.17
CA GLY A 47 1.11 5.97 11.41
C GLY A 47 1.14 7.49 11.47
N THR A 48 2.29 8.10 11.18
CA THR A 48 2.45 9.57 11.16
C THR A 48 1.55 10.24 10.12
N ALA A 49 1.38 9.62 8.95
CA ALA A 49 0.50 10.11 7.89
C ALA A 49 -1.00 9.87 8.17
N GLY A 50 -1.37 9.15 9.24
CA GLY A 50 -2.77 8.85 9.57
C GLY A 50 -3.38 7.73 8.71
N VAL A 51 -2.55 6.86 8.13
CA VAL A 51 -3.01 5.72 7.32
C VAL A 51 -3.61 4.64 8.22
N ARG A 52 -4.77 4.12 7.82
CA ARG A 52 -5.37 2.96 8.46
C ARG A 52 -4.75 1.69 7.89
N THR A 53 -3.92 1.03 8.69
CA THR A 53 -3.35 -0.27 8.35
C THR A 53 -4.29 -1.40 8.78
N GLU A 54 -4.48 -2.37 7.89
CA GLU A 54 -5.29 -3.57 8.14
C GLU A 54 -4.38 -4.79 8.24
N MET A 55 -4.88 -5.84 8.90
CA MET A 55 -4.18 -7.13 8.92
C MET A 55 -3.99 -7.67 7.49
N PRO A 56 -2.98 -8.52 7.26
CA PRO A 56 -2.73 -9.05 5.93
C PRO A 56 -3.90 -9.88 5.40
N GLY A 57 -4.36 -9.56 4.20
CA GLY A 57 -5.48 -10.26 3.57
C GLY A 57 -6.17 -9.46 2.47
N CYS A 58 -7.39 -9.88 2.10
CA CYS A 58 -8.16 -9.24 1.03
C CYS A 58 -8.72 -7.86 1.42
N SER A 59 -8.93 -7.61 2.72
CA SER A 59 -9.43 -6.33 3.24
C SER A 59 -10.65 -5.83 2.44
N LEU A 60 -10.64 -4.57 1.97
CA LEU A 60 -11.76 -3.98 1.21
C LEU A 60 -11.98 -4.57 -0.19
N CYS A 61 -11.05 -5.35 -0.74
CA CYS A 61 -11.12 -5.86 -2.13
C CYS A 61 -12.40 -6.67 -2.39
N MET A 62 -12.86 -7.42 -1.38
CA MET A 62 -14.07 -8.22 -1.49
C MET A 62 -15.33 -7.48 -1.07
N GLY A 63 -15.21 -6.52 -0.14
CA GLY A 63 -16.33 -5.75 0.41
C GLY A 63 -17.31 -6.55 1.26
N ASN A 64 -16.91 -7.73 1.74
CA ASN A 64 -17.71 -8.61 2.60
C ASN A 64 -17.53 -8.36 4.11
N GLN A 65 -16.54 -7.55 4.50
CA GLN A 65 -16.24 -7.19 5.88
C GLN A 65 -16.19 -5.65 5.99
N ALA A 66 -14.99 -5.08 5.98
CA ALA A 66 -14.81 -3.64 5.91
C ALA A 66 -15.32 -3.09 4.56
N ARG A 67 -16.08 -2.00 4.61
CA ARG A 67 -16.59 -1.26 3.46
C ARG A 67 -16.22 0.22 3.57
N VAL A 68 -16.08 0.89 2.44
CA VAL A 68 -15.95 2.35 2.41
C VAL A 68 -17.28 3.02 2.78
N ALA A 69 -17.23 4.30 3.17
CA ALA A 69 -18.45 5.06 3.43
C ALA A 69 -19.32 5.14 2.15
N ALA A 70 -20.63 5.13 2.33
CA ALA A 70 -21.57 5.20 1.21
C ALA A 70 -21.31 6.45 0.35
N LYS A 71 -21.48 6.32 -0.96
CA LYS A 71 -21.31 7.39 -1.97
C LYS A 71 -19.91 8.00 -2.03
N SER A 72 -18.89 7.31 -1.51
CA SER A 72 -17.49 7.75 -1.60
C SER A 72 -16.93 7.58 -3.01
N THR A 73 -15.98 8.43 -3.38
CA THR A 73 -15.10 8.21 -4.53
C THR A 73 -13.78 7.60 -4.05
N VAL A 74 -13.36 6.49 -4.66
CA VAL A 74 -12.25 5.66 -4.17
C VAL A 74 -11.24 5.43 -5.29
N LEU A 75 -9.95 5.64 -5.00
CA LEU A 75 -8.85 5.12 -5.79
C LEU A 75 -8.40 3.79 -5.19
N SER A 76 -8.39 2.71 -5.97
CA SER A 76 -8.16 1.36 -5.47
C SER A 76 -7.13 0.61 -6.30
N THR A 77 -6.21 -0.09 -5.63
CA THR A 77 -5.27 -1.04 -6.24
C THR A 77 -5.83 -2.47 -6.27
N SER A 78 -7.12 -2.63 -5.98
CA SER A 78 -7.82 -3.91 -6.08
C SER A 78 -8.05 -4.31 -7.55
N THR A 79 -8.69 -5.46 -7.75
CA THR A 79 -8.88 -6.02 -9.10
C THR A 79 -10.22 -5.68 -9.73
N ARG A 80 -11.20 -5.13 -8.98
CA ARG A 80 -12.59 -4.99 -9.43
C ARG A 80 -13.26 -3.73 -8.87
N ASN A 81 -14.02 -3.04 -9.70
CA ASN A 81 -14.74 -1.81 -9.36
C ASN A 81 -16.25 -1.88 -9.64
N PHE A 82 -16.86 -3.06 -9.57
CA PHE A 82 -18.31 -3.23 -9.80
C PHE A 82 -19.16 -2.38 -8.83
N PRO A 83 -20.38 -1.99 -9.23
CA PRO A 83 -21.30 -1.28 -8.35
C PRO A 83 -21.48 -2.00 -7.00
N ASN A 84 -21.46 -1.23 -5.91
CA ASN A 84 -21.59 -1.71 -4.53
C ASN A 84 -20.51 -2.70 -4.06
N ARG A 85 -19.39 -2.85 -4.79
CA ARG A 85 -18.32 -3.77 -4.42
C ARG A 85 -17.58 -3.32 -3.16
N LEU A 86 -16.97 -2.14 -3.17
CA LEU A 86 -16.21 -1.62 -2.01
C LEU A 86 -17.12 -0.93 -0.98
N GLY A 87 -18.28 -0.43 -1.40
CA GLY A 87 -19.22 0.29 -0.55
C GLY A 87 -20.43 0.77 -1.36
N ASP A 88 -21.51 1.13 -0.66
CA ASP A 88 -22.82 1.39 -1.27
C ASP A 88 -22.80 2.69 -2.07
N GLY A 89 -23.14 2.61 -3.36
CA GLY A 89 -23.10 3.76 -4.28
C GLY A 89 -21.70 4.37 -4.44
N ALA A 90 -20.63 3.65 -4.08
CA ALA A 90 -19.27 4.15 -4.21
C ALA A 90 -18.81 4.12 -5.68
N ASN A 91 -18.11 5.18 -6.10
CA ASN A 91 -17.45 5.26 -7.41
C ASN A 91 -16.00 4.87 -7.25
N VAL A 92 -15.58 3.77 -7.88
CA VAL A 92 -14.24 3.18 -7.68
C VAL A 92 -13.43 3.22 -8.96
N TYR A 93 -12.26 3.84 -8.88
CA TYR A 93 -11.26 3.91 -9.94
C TYR A 93 -10.12 2.95 -9.63
N LEU A 94 -9.78 2.08 -10.59
CA LEU A 94 -8.64 1.18 -10.45
C LEU A 94 -7.36 1.91 -10.87
N THR A 95 -6.36 1.94 -9.98
CA THR A 95 -5.13 2.71 -10.16
C THR A 95 -3.91 1.91 -9.71
N SER A 96 -2.71 2.42 -10.05
CA SER A 96 -1.48 1.95 -9.42
C SER A 96 -1.38 2.41 -7.96
N ALA A 97 -0.45 1.84 -7.20
CA ALA A 97 -0.26 2.19 -5.78
C ALA A 97 0.32 3.60 -5.60
N GLU A 98 1.22 3.98 -6.49
CA GLU A 98 1.88 5.28 -6.53
C GLU A 98 0.84 6.37 -6.80
N LEU A 99 -0.01 6.16 -7.82
CA LEU A 99 -1.10 7.08 -8.14
C LEU A 99 -2.13 7.19 -7.00
N ALA A 100 -2.47 6.06 -6.35
CA ALA A 100 -3.36 6.06 -5.20
C ALA A 100 -2.77 6.84 -4.01
N ALA A 101 -1.46 6.71 -3.75
CA ALA A 101 -0.77 7.45 -2.69
C ALA A 101 -0.75 8.96 -2.98
N VAL A 102 -0.43 9.38 -4.21
CA VAL A 102 -0.50 10.80 -4.61
C VAL A 102 -1.93 11.33 -4.49
N GLY A 103 -2.93 10.58 -4.98
CA GLY A 103 -4.33 10.99 -4.86
C GLY A 103 -4.81 11.07 -3.41
N ALA A 104 -4.26 10.23 -2.52
CA ALA A 104 -4.56 10.29 -1.09
C ALA A 104 -4.02 11.56 -0.43
N VAL A 105 -2.83 12.00 -0.83
CA VAL A 105 -2.22 13.27 -0.38
C VAL A 105 -3.01 14.47 -0.89
N LEU A 106 -3.32 14.50 -2.19
CA LEU A 106 -4.00 15.63 -2.82
C LEU A 106 -5.51 15.70 -2.53
N GLY A 107 -6.15 14.58 -2.18
CA GLY A 107 -7.60 14.52 -1.95
C GLY A 107 -8.44 14.44 -3.23
N LYS A 108 -7.81 14.21 -4.38
CA LYS A 108 -8.45 14.13 -5.69
C LYS A 108 -7.64 13.23 -6.62
N LEU A 109 -8.22 12.87 -7.76
CA LEU A 109 -7.43 12.29 -8.85
C LEU A 109 -6.49 13.37 -9.40
N PRO A 110 -5.15 13.18 -9.38
CA PRO A 110 -4.20 14.18 -9.84
C PRO A 110 -4.24 14.36 -11.35
N THR A 111 -3.82 15.54 -11.80
CA THR A 111 -3.41 15.74 -13.21
C THR A 111 -2.06 15.05 -13.46
N PRO A 112 -1.68 14.80 -14.74
CA PRO A 112 -0.35 14.24 -15.05
C PRO A 112 0.80 15.08 -14.49
N GLN A 113 0.68 16.41 -14.52
CA GLN A 113 1.68 17.33 -14.00
C GLN A 113 1.80 17.20 -12.49
N GLU A 114 0.68 17.26 -11.77
CA GLU A 114 0.65 17.06 -10.31
C GLU A 114 1.23 15.70 -9.93
N TYR A 115 0.88 14.63 -10.66
CA TYR A 115 1.45 13.30 -10.42
C TYR A 115 2.98 13.28 -10.58
N MET A 116 3.49 13.90 -11.64
CA MET A 116 4.93 13.90 -11.93
C MET A 116 5.74 14.70 -10.91
N GLU A 117 5.16 15.71 -10.25
CA GLU A 117 5.83 16.44 -9.16
C GLU A 117 6.22 15.51 -8.00
N TYR A 118 5.33 14.57 -7.65
CA TYR A 118 5.60 13.58 -6.61
C TYR A 118 6.40 12.38 -7.12
N ALA A 119 6.08 11.89 -8.32
CA ALA A 119 6.67 10.68 -8.87
C ALA A 119 8.10 10.87 -9.39
N ARG A 120 8.53 12.10 -9.70
CA ARG A 120 9.89 12.40 -10.20
C ARG A 120 10.97 11.90 -9.25
N ASP A 121 10.77 12.07 -7.96
CA ASP A 121 11.78 11.73 -6.94
C ASP A 121 11.73 10.25 -6.53
N LEU A 122 10.70 9.54 -7.01
CA LEU A 122 10.59 8.09 -6.94
C LEU A 122 11.56 7.47 -7.95
N ASN A 123 12.82 7.28 -7.54
CA ASN A 123 13.80 6.57 -8.36
C ASN A 123 13.37 5.09 -8.50
N SER A 124 12.62 4.80 -9.57
CA SER A 124 12.07 3.47 -9.86
C SER A 124 13.14 2.43 -10.16
N MET A 125 14.34 2.87 -10.52
CA MET A 125 15.51 2.02 -10.74
C MET A 125 16.32 1.81 -9.46
N SER A 126 15.93 2.42 -8.34
CA SER A 126 16.62 2.22 -7.06
C SER A 126 16.39 0.79 -6.55
N LYS A 127 17.47 0.18 -6.06
CA LYS A 127 17.44 -1.17 -5.46
C LYS A 127 16.72 -1.23 -4.11
N GLU A 128 16.23 -0.11 -3.60
CA GLU A 128 15.60 -0.01 -2.29
C GLU A 128 14.08 -0.16 -2.34
N ILE A 129 13.44 0.38 -3.38
CA ILE A 129 11.97 0.45 -3.44
C ILE A 129 11.42 -0.87 -3.95
N TYR A 130 11.82 -1.27 -5.15
CA TYR A 130 11.28 -2.45 -5.83
C TYR A 130 12.13 -3.71 -5.61
N LYS A 131 12.64 -3.90 -4.38
CA LYS A 131 13.29 -5.15 -3.96
C LYS A 131 12.26 -6.15 -3.46
N TYR A 132 12.15 -7.30 -4.13
CA TYR A 132 11.24 -8.37 -3.68
C TYR A 132 11.77 -9.07 -2.42
N LEU A 133 10.88 -9.80 -1.74
CA LEU A 133 11.27 -10.71 -0.67
C LEU A 133 11.87 -11.97 -1.27
N ASN A 134 13.17 -12.18 -1.05
CA ASN A 134 13.90 -13.38 -1.41
C ASN A 134 14.24 -14.13 -0.12
N PHE A 135 13.41 -15.09 0.30
CA PHE A 135 13.56 -15.77 1.59
C PHE A 135 14.88 -16.57 1.72
N ASP A 136 15.46 -16.99 0.60
CA ASP A 136 16.78 -17.61 0.52
C ASP A 136 17.94 -16.63 0.82
N GLN A 137 17.68 -15.32 0.77
CA GLN A 137 18.64 -14.25 1.05
C GLN A 137 18.38 -13.58 2.40
N MET A 138 17.45 -14.09 3.20
CA MET A 138 17.07 -13.53 4.49
C MET A 138 17.51 -14.45 5.62
N GLU A 139 18.45 -13.98 6.46
CA GLU A 139 19.11 -14.76 7.51
C GLU A 139 18.11 -15.45 8.46
N ASP A 140 17.05 -14.75 8.87
CA ASP A 140 16.04 -15.30 9.77
C ASP A 140 15.28 -16.49 9.17
N TYR A 141 15.08 -16.49 7.85
CA TYR A 141 14.39 -17.56 7.15
C TYR A 141 15.35 -18.70 6.82
N THR A 142 16.58 -18.41 6.38
CA THR A 142 17.58 -19.43 6.06
C THR A 142 18.03 -20.20 7.29
N ARG A 143 18.22 -19.52 8.43
CA ARG A 143 18.53 -20.17 9.73
C ARG A 143 17.43 -21.14 10.13
N LYS A 144 16.17 -20.70 10.17
CA LYS A 144 15.03 -21.56 10.50
C LYS A 144 14.87 -22.73 9.53
N ALA A 145 15.14 -22.52 8.24
CA ALA A 145 15.10 -23.58 7.25
C ALA A 145 16.20 -24.62 7.47
N SER A 146 17.41 -24.21 7.89
CA SER A 146 18.52 -25.13 8.18
C SER A 146 18.31 -25.97 9.44
N GLU A 147 17.57 -25.45 10.41
CA GLU A 147 17.22 -26.12 11.67
C GLU A 147 15.96 -26.99 11.55
N ALA A 148 15.19 -26.85 10.47
CA ALA A 148 13.97 -27.59 10.26
C ALA A 148 14.29 -29.05 9.88
N SER A 149 13.89 -30.01 10.73
CA SER A 149 13.95 -31.43 10.36
C SER A 149 12.85 -31.74 9.34
N VAL A 150 13.24 -31.99 8.10
CA VAL A 150 12.33 -32.54 7.10
C VAL A 150 12.23 -34.04 7.36
N ALA A 151 11.07 -34.49 7.84
CA ALA A 151 10.78 -35.92 8.05
C ALA A 151 10.57 -36.65 6.71
#